data_AF-A0A2J4QTF7-F1
#
_entry.id   AF-A0A2J4QTF7-F1
#
_cell.length_a   1.000
_cell.length_b   1.000
_cell.length_c   1.000
_cell.angle_alpha   90.00
_cell.angle_beta   90.00
_cell.angle_gamma   90.00
#
_symmetry.space_group_name_H-M   'P 1'
#
loop_
_entity.id
_entity.type
_entity.pdbx_description
1 polymer ?
#
loop_
_entity_poly.entity_id
_entity_poly.type
_entity_poly.pdbx_seq_one_letter_code
_entity_poly.pdbx_strand_id
1 'polypeptide(L)'
;GGDSGFIGRVGDDPFGRFMRHTLKQEQVDVSHMRLDGQHRTSTVVVDLDDQGERTFTFMVRPSADLFLAEEDLPQFTANQWLHVCSIALSAEPSRSTTFSAMESIKHAGGRVSFDPNIRPDLWQDQELLHACLDRALRMANVVKLSEEELVFISGSDDLADGIASVTERYQPELLLVTQGKAGVLAAFQQQFTHFSAKPVVSVDTTGAGDAFVAGLLASLAANGMPTDIAGLEPTLTLAQTCGALATTAKGAMTALPYQRDLNRQF
;
A
#
# COMPACT_ATOMS: atom_id res chain seq x y z
N GLY A 1 8.25 -5.90 -13.83
CA GLY A 1 9.55 -5.17 -13.72
C GLY A 1 10.29 -5.70 -12.52
N GLY A 2 9.70 -5.58 -11.32
CA GLY A 2 10.06 -6.44 -10.18
C GLY A 2 9.42 -7.83 -10.26
N ASP A 3 9.85 -8.72 -9.36
CA ASP A 3 9.26 -10.03 -9.09
C ASP A 3 8.19 -9.88 -8.00
N SER A 4 6.93 -10.05 -8.37
CA SER A 4 5.78 -9.76 -7.49
C SER A 4 4.75 -10.87 -7.54
N GLY A 5 4.18 -11.22 -6.38
CA GLY A 5 3.07 -12.16 -6.25
C GLY A 5 1.92 -11.57 -5.44
N PHE A 6 0.71 -12.12 -5.64
CA PHE A 6 -0.51 -11.74 -4.94
C PHE A 6 -1.03 -12.89 -4.07
N ILE A 7 -1.22 -12.62 -2.78
CA ILE A 7 -1.83 -13.53 -1.80
C ILE A 7 -3.21 -12.97 -1.49
N GLY A 8 -4.26 -13.77 -1.66
CA GLY A 8 -5.60 -13.26 -1.41
C GLY A 8 -6.71 -14.16 -1.91
N ARG A 9 -7.95 -13.72 -1.66
CA ARG A 9 -9.15 -14.33 -2.20
C ARG A 9 -9.93 -13.33 -3.04
N VAL A 10 -10.52 -13.82 -4.13
CA VAL A 10 -11.59 -13.15 -4.88
C VAL A 10 -12.75 -14.12 -5.04
N GLY A 11 -13.95 -13.63 -5.36
CA GLY A 11 -15.08 -14.53 -5.59
C GLY A 11 -14.87 -15.38 -6.85
N ASP A 12 -15.45 -16.58 -6.89
CA ASP A 12 -15.56 -17.40 -8.11
C ASP A 12 -16.65 -16.85 -9.06
N ASP A 13 -16.52 -15.57 -9.39
CA ASP A 13 -17.45 -14.77 -10.17
C ASP A 13 -16.71 -14.07 -11.33
N PRO A 14 -17.43 -13.43 -12.27
CA PRO A 14 -16.80 -12.77 -13.41
C PRO A 14 -15.77 -11.70 -13.01
N PHE A 15 -15.99 -10.97 -11.91
CA PHE A 15 -15.04 -9.96 -11.45
C PHE A 15 -13.77 -10.57 -10.85
N GLY A 16 -13.89 -11.66 -10.09
CA GLY A 16 -12.71 -12.35 -9.57
C GLY A 16 -11.88 -12.99 -10.67
N ARG A 17 -12.54 -13.59 -11.68
CA ARG A 17 -11.86 -14.11 -12.87
C ARG A 17 -11.22 -13.01 -13.71
N PHE A 18 -11.86 -11.85 -13.82
CA PHE A 18 -11.30 -10.64 -14.44
C PHE A 18 -10.02 -10.20 -13.70
N MET A 19 -10.07 -10.00 -12.38
CA MET A 19 -8.90 -9.58 -11.59
C MET A 19 -7.74 -10.56 -11.72
N ARG A 20 -8.01 -11.88 -11.62
CA ARG A 20 -6.98 -12.90 -11.79
C ARG A 20 -6.38 -12.89 -13.21
N HIS A 21 -7.18 -12.61 -14.23
CA HIS A 21 -6.69 -12.47 -15.59
C HIS A 21 -5.81 -11.23 -15.77
N THR A 22 -6.26 -10.08 -15.27
CA THR A 22 -5.51 -8.81 -15.29
C THR A 22 -4.13 -8.97 -14.65
N LEU A 23 -4.07 -9.53 -13.43
CA LEU A 23 -2.79 -9.75 -12.74
C LEU A 23 -1.85 -10.70 -13.51
N LYS A 24 -2.39 -11.76 -14.13
CA LYS A 24 -1.59 -12.64 -15.00
C LYS A 24 -1.05 -11.93 -16.24
N GLN A 25 -1.84 -11.05 -16.86
CA GLN A 25 -1.39 -10.26 -18.01
C GLN A 25 -0.25 -9.30 -17.63
N GLU A 26 -0.33 -8.73 -16.43
CA GLU A 26 0.74 -7.90 -15.84
C GLU A 26 1.90 -8.72 -15.24
N GLN A 27 1.92 -10.04 -15.47
CA GLN A 27 2.99 -10.96 -15.05
C GLN A 27 3.19 -11.05 -13.53
N VAL A 28 2.14 -10.78 -12.75
CA VAL A 28 2.11 -11.02 -11.30
C VAL A 28 1.86 -12.51 -11.04
N ASP A 29 2.61 -13.11 -10.11
CA ASP A 29 2.31 -14.48 -9.67
C ASP A 29 1.00 -14.51 -8.88
N VAL A 30 0.05 -15.31 -9.37
CA VAL A 30 -1.28 -15.49 -8.77
C VAL A 30 -1.49 -16.91 -8.24
N SER A 31 -0.42 -17.66 -8.02
CA SER A 31 -0.45 -19.02 -7.45
C SER A 31 -1.15 -19.09 -6.09
N HIS A 32 -1.05 -18.00 -5.31
CA HIS A 32 -1.69 -17.81 -4.00
C HIS A 32 -2.96 -16.94 -4.04
N MET A 33 -3.54 -16.73 -5.23
CA MET A 33 -4.83 -16.06 -5.41
C MET A 33 -5.96 -17.09 -5.54
N ARG A 34 -6.79 -17.24 -4.50
CA ARG A 34 -7.90 -18.21 -4.48
C ARG A 34 -9.19 -17.64 -5.05
N LEU A 35 -9.98 -18.54 -5.65
CA LEU A 35 -11.38 -18.27 -5.99
C LEU A 35 -12.27 -18.83 -4.88
N ASP A 36 -13.01 -17.96 -4.22
CA ASP A 36 -13.97 -18.28 -3.16
C ASP A 36 -15.35 -18.54 -3.77
N GLY A 37 -15.87 -19.76 -3.62
CA GLY A 37 -17.18 -20.14 -4.16
C GLY A 37 -18.39 -19.62 -3.37
N GLN A 38 -18.18 -19.09 -2.17
CA GLN A 38 -19.23 -18.66 -1.23
C GLN A 38 -19.42 -17.14 -1.23
N HIS A 39 -18.32 -16.39 -1.35
CA HIS A 39 -18.31 -14.93 -1.27
C HIS A 39 -18.11 -14.28 -2.65
N ARG A 40 -18.39 -12.98 -2.75
CA ARG A 40 -18.26 -12.21 -3.99
C ARG A 40 -17.02 -11.33 -3.97
N THR A 41 -16.46 -11.08 -5.15
CA THR A 41 -15.36 -10.13 -5.33
C THR A 41 -15.78 -8.73 -4.92
N SER A 42 -14.90 -8.01 -4.22
CA SER A 42 -15.15 -6.61 -3.84
C SER A 42 -15.52 -5.77 -5.06
N THR A 43 -16.58 -4.99 -4.93
CA THR A 43 -17.06 -4.09 -5.98
C THR A 43 -17.21 -2.71 -5.36
N VAL A 44 -16.52 -1.73 -5.94
CA VAL A 44 -16.48 -0.36 -5.44
C VAL A 44 -16.99 0.57 -6.52
N VAL A 45 -18.00 1.38 -6.18
CA VAL A 45 -18.44 2.49 -7.03
C VAL A 45 -17.64 3.72 -6.64
N VAL A 46 -17.04 4.38 -7.62
CA VAL A 46 -16.29 5.63 -7.43
C VAL A 46 -17.13 6.75 -8.00
N ASP A 47 -17.49 7.71 -7.14
CA ASP A 47 -18.07 8.98 -7.56
C ASP A 47 -16.96 10.03 -7.64
N LEU A 48 -16.98 10.83 -8.70
CA LEU A 48 -16.08 11.95 -8.94
C LEU A 48 -16.97 13.19 -9.02
N ASP A 49 -16.96 13.99 -7.95
CA ASP A 49 -17.77 15.20 -7.95
C ASP A 49 -17.16 16.30 -8.86
N ASP A 50 -17.90 17.40 -9.01
CA ASP A 50 -17.48 18.53 -9.85
C ASP A 50 -16.21 19.24 -9.32
N GLN A 51 -15.80 18.97 -8.07
CA GLN A 51 -14.57 19.49 -7.44
C GLN A 51 -13.40 18.49 -7.51
N GLY A 52 -13.64 17.28 -8.04
CA GLY A 52 -12.67 16.20 -8.12
C GLY A 52 -12.48 15.41 -6.82
N GLU A 53 -13.33 15.64 -5.81
CA GLU A 53 -13.39 14.83 -4.59
C GLU A 53 -13.97 13.45 -4.92
N ARG A 54 -13.35 12.41 -4.37
CA ARG A 54 -13.73 11.02 -4.65
C ARG A 54 -14.44 10.42 -3.46
N THR A 55 -15.62 9.87 -3.72
CA THR A 55 -16.31 9.01 -2.74
C THR A 55 -16.26 7.57 -3.21
N PHE A 56 -15.82 6.67 -2.32
CA PHE A 56 -15.76 5.23 -2.59
C PHE A 56 -16.90 4.53 -1.86
N THR A 57 -17.83 3.94 -2.61
CA THR A 57 -18.92 3.14 -2.05
C THR A 57 -18.65 1.66 -2.26
N PHE A 58 -18.35 0.94 -1.18
CA PHE A 58 -18.16 -0.51 -1.18
C PHE A 58 -19.51 -1.22 -1.21
N MET A 59 -19.80 -1.93 -2.31
CA MET A 59 -21.10 -2.56 -2.56
C MET A 59 -21.20 -3.98 -1.99
N VAL A 60 -20.07 -4.66 -1.78
CA VAL A 60 -20.01 -6.05 -1.29
C VAL A 60 -19.37 -6.04 0.09
N ARG A 61 -20.13 -6.46 1.11
CA ARG A 61 -19.68 -6.46 2.52
C ARG A 61 -20.25 -7.69 3.26
N PRO A 62 -19.41 -8.61 3.78
CA PRO A 62 -17.98 -8.76 3.51
C PRO A 62 -17.73 -9.29 2.08
N SER A 63 -16.64 -8.87 1.45
CA SER A 63 -16.14 -9.42 0.19
C SER A 63 -15.19 -10.60 0.43
N ALA A 64 -14.92 -11.38 -0.63
CA ALA A 64 -14.14 -12.61 -0.56
C ALA A 64 -12.74 -12.44 0.06
N ASP A 65 -12.08 -11.30 -0.15
CA ASP A 65 -10.77 -10.96 0.40
C ASP A 65 -10.73 -11.02 1.94
N LEU A 66 -11.86 -10.74 2.61
CA LEU A 66 -11.96 -10.80 4.07
C LEU A 66 -12.02 -12.24 4.63
N PHE A 67 -12.07 -13.25 3.75
CA PHE A 67 -12.06 -14.68 4.09
C PHE A 67 -10.72 -15.36 3.82
N LEU A 68 -9.64 -14.59 3.68
CA LEU A 68 -8.27 -15.12 3.65
C LEU A 68 -8.01 -15.99 4.90
N ALA A 69 -7.47 -17.19 4.69
CA ALA A 69 -7.19 -18.17 5.74
C ALA A 69 -5.72 -18.61 5.72
N GLU A 70 -5.24 -19.16 6.83
CA GLU A 70 -3.83 -19.59 7.01
C GLU A 70 -3.33 -20.52 5.89
N GLU A 71 -4.18 -21.42 5.40
CA GLU A 71 -3.86 -22.34 4.29
C GLU A 71 -3.63 -21.66 2.93
N ASP A 72 -4.00 -20.39 2.80
CA ASP A 72 -3.76 -19.60 1.59
C ASP A 72 -2.36 -18.99 1.55
N LEU A 73 -1.71 -18.86 2.72
CA LEU A 73 -0.42 -18.22 2.85
C LEU A 73 0.70 -19.07 2.19
N PRO A 74 1.61 -18.44 1.43
CA PRO A 74 2.81 -19.10 0.96
C PRO A 74 3.79 -19.35 2.11
N GLN A 75 4.76 -20.22 1.86
CA GLN A 75 5.96 -20.23 2.67
C GLN A 75 6.82 -19.01 2.32
N PHE A 76 7.07 -18.15 3.30
CA PHE A 76 7.97 -17.01 3.15
C PHE A 76 9.44 -17.43 3.25
N THR A 77 10.30 -16.67 2.59
CA THR A 77 11.76 -16.83 2.60
C THR A 77 12.46 -15.51 2.91
N ALA A 78 13.74 -15.59 3.28
CA ALA A 78 14.53 -14.42 3.64
C ALA A 78 14.60 -13.39 2.49
N ASN A 79 14.73 -12.11 2.85
CA ASN A 79 14.82 -10.99 1.92
C ASN A 79 13.58 -10.75 1.04
N GLN A 80 12.46 -11.42 1.29
CA GLN A 80 11.18 -11.09 0.67
C GLN A 80 10.53 -9.87 1.32
N TRP A 81 9.59 -9.26 0.58
CA TRP A 81 8.76 -8.17 1.05
C TRP A 81 7.29 -8.59 1.06
N LEU A 82 6.57 -8.25 2.13
CA LEU A 82 5.11 -8.36 2.20
C LEU A 82 4.54 -6.95 2.34
N HIS A 83 3.67 -6.55 1.42
CA HIS A 83 2.93 -5.30 1.50
C HIS A 83 1.49 -5.55 1.97
N VAL A 84 1.02 -4.77 2.94
CA VAL A 84 -0.31 -4.91 3.54
C VAL A 84 -1.01 -3.55 3.60
N CYS A 85 -2.32 -3.55 3.37
CA CYS A 85 -3.21 -2.42 3.62
C CYS A 85 -4.23 -2.74 4.72
N SER A 86 -4.82 -1.72 5.35
CA SER A 86 -5.70 -1.93 6.52
C SER A 86 -6.99 -2.69 6.21
N ILE A 87 -7.50 -2.72 4.98
CA ILE A 87 -8.69 -3.51 4.63
C ILE A 87 -8.51 -5.00 4.97
N ALA A 88 -7.31 -5.56 4.76
CA ALA A 88 -7.02 -6.95 5.11
C ALA A 88 -7.15 -7.22 6.63
N LEU A 89 -7.13 -6.17 7.44
CA LEU A 89 -7.27 -6.19 8.90
C LEU A 89 -8.70 -5.87 9.35
N SER A 90 -9.64 -5.54 8.46
CA SER A 90 -10.95 -5.00 8.88
C SER A 90 -11.90 -6.05 9.46
N ALA A 91 -11.74 -7.33 9.11
CA ALA A 91 -12.60 -8.42 9.59
C ALA A 91 -11.86 -9.76 9.70
N GLU A 92 -12.38 -10.67 10.52
CA GLU A 92 -11.95 -12.07 10.56
C GLU A 92 -12.59 -12.90 9.44
N PRO A 93 -11.91 -13.95 8.93
CA PRO A 93 -10.59 -14.46 9.34
C PRO A 93 -9.39 -13.74 8.72
N SER A 94 -9.60 -12.80 7.80
CA SER A 94 -8.48 -12.12 7.11
C SER A 94 -7.56 -11.38 8.08
N ARG A 95 -8.10 -10.74 9.12
CA ARG A 95 -7.31 -9.99 10.11
C ARG A 95 -6.26 -10.87 10.79
N SER A 96 -6.70 -11.96 11.43
CA SER A 96 -5.78 -12.87 12.12
C SER A 96 -4.76 -13.46 11.14
N THR A 97 -5.22 -13.93 9.97
CA THR A 97 -4.35 -14.50 8.93
C THR A 97 -3.32 -13.49 8.41
N THR A 98 -3.71 -12.23 8.22
CA THR A 98 -2.79 -11.17 7.76
C THR A 98 -1.72 -10.88 8.81
N PHE A 99 -2.08 -10.84 10.09
CA PHE A 99 -1.08 -10.73 11.15
C PHE A 99 -0.15 -11.95 11.18
N SER A 100 -0.66 -13.17 11.00
CA SER A 100 0.18 -14.37 10.87
C SER A 100 1.12 -14.30 9.69
N ALA A 101 0.70 -13.72 8.55
CA ALA A 101 1.57 -13.50 7.39
C ALA A 101 2.70 -12.50 7.70
N MET A 102 2.36 -11.38 8.34
CA MET A 102 3.34 -10.38 8.79
C MET A 102 4.33 -10.95 9.81
N GLU A 103 3.88 -11.80 10.75
CA GLU A 103 4.76 -12.50 11.68
C GLU A 103 5.65 -13.50 10.92
N SER A 104 5.08 -14.31 10.05
CA SER A 104 5.78 -15.39 9.34
C SER A 104 6.88 -14.87 8.43
N ILE A 105 6.63 -13.79 7.67
CA ILE A 105 7.66 -13.20 6.80
C ILE A 105 8.82 -12.60 7.61
N LYS A 106 8.52 -11.98 8.76
CA LYS A 106 9.57 -11.45 9.65
C LYS A 106 10.43 -12.56 10.24
N HIS A 107 9.81 -13.65 10.69
CA HIS A 107 10.54 -14.83 11.18
C HIS A 107 11.42 -15.47 10.09
N ALA A 108 10.98 -15.41 8.83
CA ALA A 108 11.78 -15.88 7.70
C ALA A 108 12.95 -14.94 7.31
N GLY A 109 13.07 -13.77 7.94
CA GLY A 109 14.09 -12.76 7.61
C GLY A 109 13.70 -11.84 6.45
N GLY A 110 12.41 -11.71 6.14
CA GLY A 110 11.87 -10.72 5.21
C GLY A 110 11.44 -9.42 5.92
N ARG A 111 10.82 -8.52 5.15
CA ARG A 111 10.36 -7.21 5.61
C ARG A 111 8.87 -7.00 5.34
N VAL A 112 8.25 -6.18 6.17
CA VAL A 112 6.86 -5.77 6.02
C VAL A 112 6.80 -4.30 5.60
N SER A 113 6.05 -4.02 4.54
CA SER A 113 5.61 -2.70 4.15
C SER A 113 4.13 -2.53 4.49
N PHE A 114 3.77 -1.41 5.11
CA PHE A 114 2.39 -1.12 5.50
C PHE A 114 1.97 0.27 5.00
N ASP A 115 0.90 0.31 4.23
CA ASP A 115 0.16 1.54 3.88
C ASP A 115 -1.25 1.38 4.45
N PRO A 116 -1.61 2.09 5.56
CA PRO A 116 -2.93 1.95 6.14
C PRO A 116 -4.05 2.07 5.11
N ASN A 117 -3.95 3.00 4.16
CA ASN A 117 -4.94 3.25 3.12
C ASN A 117 -6.37 3.18 3.68
N ILE A 118 -6.61 3.95 4.75
CA ILE A 118 -7.76 3.74 5.65
C ILE A 118 -9.08 3.91 4.89
N ARG A 119 -10.01 2.98 5.11
CA ARG A 119 -11.40 3.04 4.62
C ARG A 119 -12.36 2.88 5.80
N PRO A 120 -12.69 3.97 6.51
CA PRO A 120 -13.45 3.90 7.76
C PRO A 120 -14.75 3.11 7.66
N ASP A 121 -15.46 3.23 6.53
CA ASP A 121 -16.70 2.54 6.20
C ASP A 121 -16.65 1.01 6.25
N LEU A 122 -15.44 0.41 6.21
CA LEU A 122 -15.24 -1.04 6.27
C LEU A 122 -14.99 -1.55 7.69
N TRP A 123 -14.88 -0.67 8.68
CA TRP A 123 -14.61 -1.01 10.06
C TRP A 123 -15.88 -0.96 10.89
N GLN A 124 -15.99 -1.89 11.84
CA GLN A 124 -17.16 -1.96 12.74
C GLN A 124 -17.19 -0.77 13.70
N ASP A 125 -16.03 -0.41 14.22
CA ASP A 125 -15.83 0.73 15.09
C ASP A 125 -14.38 1.25 14.98
N GLN A 126 -14.19 2.48 15.47
CA GLN A 126 -12.94 3.19 15.37
C GLN A 126 -11.88 2.70 16.37
N GLU A 127 -12.28 2.14 17.51
CA GLU A 127 -11.35 1.58 18.51
C GLU A 127 -10.62 0.36 17.94
N LEU A 128 -11.37 -0.50 17.25
CA LEU A 128 -10.84 -1.67 16.57
C LEU A 128 -9.89 -1.32 15.43
N LEU A 129 -10.22 -0.29 14.64
CA LEU A 129 -9.32 0.26 13.62
C LEU A 129 -8.01 0.70 14.27
N HIS A 130 -8.07 1.54 15.30
CA HIS A 130 -6.87 2.02 16.02
C HIS A 130 -6.03 0.88 16.59
N ALA A 131 -6.65 -0.11 17.23
CA ALA A 131 -5.94 -1.27 17.77
C ALA A 131 -5.23 -2.09 16.68
N CYS A 132 -5.88 -2.27 15.51
CA CYS A 132 -5.27 -2.99 14.40
C CYS A 132 -4.14 -2.19 13.74
N LEU A 133 -4.30 -0.87 13.59
CA LEU A 133 -3.23 0.01 13.10
C LEU A 133 -2.03 0.00 14.04
N ASP A 134 -2.24 0.12 15.35
CA ASP A 134 -1.15 0.07 16.34
C ASP A 134 -0.35 -1.22 16.23
N ARG A 135 -1.03 -2.37 16.17
CA ARG A 135 -0.36 -3.67 15.99
C ARG A 135 0.40 -3.75 14.66
N ALA A 136 -0.22 -3.33 13.56
CA ALA A 136 0.41 -3.41 12.23
C ALA A 136 1.63 -2.49 12.11
N LEU A 137 1.55 -1.27 12.65
CA LEU A 137 2.65 -0.30 12.65
C LEU A 137 3.86 -0.79 13.46
N ARG A 138 3.65 -1.49 14.58
CA ARG A 138 4.74 -2.14 15.35
C ARG A 138 5.44 -3.25 14.58
N MET A 139 4.77 -3.83 13.59
CA MET A 139 5.30 -4.92 12.79
C MET A 139 5.95 -4.45 11.50
N ALA A 140 5.58 -3.28 10.99
CA ALA A 140 6.08 -2.76 9.72
C ALA A 140 7.55 -2.29 9.79
N ASN A 141 8.33 -2.65 8.77
CA ASN A 141 9.67 -2.09 8.56
C ASN A 141 9.57 -0.78 7.79
N VAL A 142 8.70 -0.72 6.78
CA VAL A 142 8.45 0.49 5.97
C VAL A 142 6.99 0.87 6.10
N VAL A 143 6.74 2.11 6.51
CA VAL A 143 5.39 2.66 6.65
C VAL A 143 5.23 3.81 5.67
N LYS A 144 4.14 3.84 4.91
CA LYS A 144 3.73 5.01 4.13
C LYS A 144 2.38 5.50 4.66
N LEU A 145 2.28 6.79 4.92
CA LEU A 145 1.08 7.49 5.37
C LEU A 145 0.77 8.64 4.39
N SER A 146 -0.50 8.99 4.27
CA SER A 146 -0.92 10.34 3.86
C SER A 146 -0.80 11.33 5.04
N GLU A 147 -0.96 12.63 4.77
CA GLU A 147 -1.00 13.65 5.82
C GLU A 147 -2.18 13.40 6.77
N GLU A 148 -3.35 13.06 6.23
CA GLU A 148 -4.56 12.77 6.99
C GLU A 148 -4.39 11.54 7.88
N GLU A 149 -3.74 10.50 7.38
CA GLU A 149 -3.45 9.29 8.17
C GLU A 149 -2.40 9.56 9.26
N LEU A 150 -1.40 10.41 9.00
CA LEU A 150 -0.45 10.84 10.02
C LEU A 150 -1.16 11.54 11.17
N VAL A 151 -2.04 12.51 10.87
CA VAL A 151 -2.85 13.20 11.88
C VAL A 151 -3.70 12.20 12.65
N PHE A 152 -4.38 11.29 11.95
CA PHE A 152 -5.24 10.28 12.57
C PHE A 152 -4.49 9.37 13.54
N ILE A 153 -3.27 8.93 13.20
CA ILE A 153 -2.47 7.99 14.00
C ILE A 153 -1.73 8.69 15.14
N SER A 154 -1.18 9.87 14.87
CA SER A 154 -0.36 10.62 15.84
C SER A 154 -1.21 11.45 16.82
N GLY A 155 -2.40 11.89 16.39
CA GLY A 155 -3.22 12.88 17.09
C GLY A 155 -2.67 14.31 17.01
N SER A 156 -1.71 14.59 16.12
CA SER A 156 -1.10 15.91 15.92
C SER A 156 -1.41 16.45 14.53
N ASP A 157 -1.84 17.71 14.45
CA ASP A 157 -2.01 18.45 13.18
C ASP A 157 -0.67 19.00 12.64
N ASP A 158 0.37 19.05 13.48
CA ASP A 158 1.72 19.39 13.03
C ASP A 158 2.44 18.15 12.48
N LEU A 159 2.90 18.23 11.23
CA LEU A 159 3.54 17.10 10.53
C LEU A 159 4.85 16.66 11.20
N ALA A 160 5.65 17.60 11.71
CA ALA A 160 6.93 17.27 12.32
C ALA A 160 6.71 16.56 13.66
N ASP A 161 5.79 17.07 14.48
CA ASP A 161 5.39 16.43 15.74
C ASP A 161 4.72 15.08 15.50
N GLY A 162 3.88 14.97 14.45
CA GLY A 162 3.24 13.73 14.06
C GLY A 162 4.25 12.66 13.64
N ILE A 163 5.24 13.02 12.83
CA ILE A 163 6.33 12.13 12.39
C ILE A 163 7.21 11.73 13.57
N ALA A 164 7.55 12.67 14.46
CA ALA A 164 8.30 12.37 15.68
C ALA A 164 7.54 11.36 16.56
N SER A 165 6.24 11.58 16.77
CA SER A 165 5.38 10.69 17.57
C SER A 165 5.30 9.27 16.98
N VAL A 166 5.09 9.14 15.67
CA VAL A 166 5.01 7.83 14.99
C VAL A 166 6.37 7.12 15.02
N THR A 167 7.46 7.84 14.75
CA THR A 167 8.81 7.24 14.75
C THR A 167 9.26 6.82 16.16
N GLU A 168 8.97 7.60 17.19
CA GLU A 168 9.24 7.24 18.58
C GLU A 168 8.43 6.00 19.02
N ARG A 169 7.12 5.98 18.70
CA ARG A 169 6.21 4.93 19.15
C ARG A 169 6.42 3.59 18.45
N TYR A 170 6.68 3.62 17.14
CA TYR A 170 6.68 2.42 16.30
C TYR A 170 8.05 2.03 15.76
N GLN A 171 9.01 2.97 15.71
CA GLN A 171 10.38 2.75 15.25
C GLN A 171 10.49 2.01 13.90
N PRO A 172 9.74 2.41 12.85
CA PRO A 172 9.92 1.82 11.52
C PRO A 172 11.34 2.11 11.01
N GLU A 173 11.89 1.22 10.18
CA GLU A 173 13.15 1.48 9.47
C GLU A 173 13.01 2.73 8.59
N LEU A 174 11.87 2.87 7.92
CA LEU A 174 11.53 4.01 7.06
C LEU A 174 10.05 4.40 7.24
N LEU A 175 9.80 5.68 7.54
CA LEU A 175 8.47 6.29 7.49
C LEU A 175 8.42 7.30 6.34
N LEU A 176 7.37 7.22 5.52
CA LEU A 176 7.09 8.13 4.43
C LEU A 176 5.74 8.79 4.64
N VAL A 177 5.67 10.11 4.50
CA VAL A 177 4.41 10.88 4.53
C VAL A 177 4.26 11.59 3.19
N THR A 178 3.31 11.12 2.37
CA THR A 178 3.06 11.66 1.03
C THR A 178 2.19 12.90 1.10
N GLN A 179 2.58 13.95 0.37
CA GLN A 179 1.94 15.28 0.38
C GLN A 179 1.43 15.69 -1.01
N GLY A 180 0.96 14.69 -1.79
CA GLY A 180 0.52 14.88 -3.17
C GLY A 180 1.56 15.61 -4.03
N LYS A 181 1.20 16.79 -4.54
CA LYS A 181 2.07 17.61 -5.40
C LYS A 181 3.29 18.22 -4.69
N ALA A 182 3.29 18.29 -3.36
CA ALA A 182 4.43 18.83 -2.62
C ALA A 182 5.60 17.83 -2.58
N GLY A 183 5.29 16.53 -2.65
CA GLY A 183 6.28 15.46 -2.63
C GLY A 183 6.08 14.50 -1.47
N VAL A 184 7.17 14.11 -0.83
CA VAL A 184 7.16 13.17 0.29
C VAL A 184 8.16 13.59 1.36
N LEU A 185 7.73 13.50 2.62
CA LEU A 185 8.59 13.60 3.79
C LEU A 185 9.06 12.20 4.15
N ALA A 186 10.37 12.02 4.33
CA ALA A 186 10.95 10.77 4.76
C ALA A 186 11.62 10.92 6.13
N ALA A 187 11.28 10.01 7.04
CA ALA A 187 12.03 9.79 8.27
C ALA A 187 12.78 8.46 8.19
N PHE A 188 14.10 8.53 8.25
CA PHE A 188 15.01 7.39 8.11
C PHE A 188 16.23 7.59 9.01
N GLN A 189 16.57 6.60 9.83
CA GLN A 189 17.71 6.69 10.77
C GLN A 189 17.72 7.98 11.63
N GLN A 190 16.55 8.37 12.16
CA GLN A 190 16.37 9.60 12.94
C GLN A 190 16.62 10.91 12.17
N GLN A 191 16.84 10.83 10.86
CA GLN A 191 16.93 11.99 9.98
C GLN A 191 15.59 12.21 9.30
N PHE A 192 15.29 13.49 9.04
CA PHE A 192 14.06 13.93 8.42
C PHE A 192 14.39 14.76 7.19
N THR A 193 13.83 14.41 6.03
CA THR A 193 14.11 15.11 4.77
C THR A 193 12.89 15.12 3.88
N HIS A 194 12.63 16.29 3.29
CA HIS A 194 11.61 16.46 2.27
C HIS A 194 12.19 16.23 0.87
N PHE A 195 11.49 15.45 0.06
CA PHE A 195 11.80 15.20 -1.34
C PHE A 195 10.68 15.78 -2.17
N SER A 196 10.96 16.81 -2.97
CA SER A 196 9.94 17.47 -3.79
C SER A 196 9.49 16.60 -4.94
N ALA A 197 8.18 16.63 -5.23
CA ALA A 197 7.64 16.02 -6.44
C ALA A 197 7.97 16.83 -7.69
N LYS A 198 8.08 16.15 -8.83
CA LYS A 198 8.09 16.80 -10.14
C LYS A 198 6.65 17.13 -10.56
N PRO A 199 6.37 18.32 -11.11
CA PRO A 199 5.04 18.66 -11.61
C PRO A 199 4.59 17.70 -12.72
N VAL A 200 3.31 17.32 -12.71
CA VAL A 200 2.67 16.52 -13.76
C VAL A 200 1.26 17.04 -14.00
N VAL A 201 0.76 16.90 -15.23
CA VAL A 201 -0.66 17.14 -15.52
C VAL A 201 -1.46 15.92 -15.11
N SER A 202 -2.21 16.06 -14.02
CA SER A 202 -3.05 14.99 -13.46
C SER A 202 -4.44 14.98 -14.10
N VAL A 203 -4.92 13.78 -14.42
CA VAL A 203 -6.27 13.47 -14.94
C VAL A 203 -7.11 12.77 -13.87
N ASP A 204 -6.52 11.80 -13.16
CA ASP A 204 -7.18 11.01 -12.13
C ASP A 204 -6.18 10.57 -11.06
N THR A 205 -6.33 10.97 -9.80
CA THR A 205 -5.39 10.62 -8.72
C THR A 205 -5.61 9.22 -8.13
N THR A 206 -6.62 8.47 -8.62
CA THR A 206 -6.89 7.11 -8.16
C THR A 206 -5.68 6.21 -8.39
N GLY A 207 -5.19 5.56 -7.33
CA GLY A 207 -4.03 4.65 -7.40
C GLY A 207 -2.66 5.34 -7.39
N ALA A 208 -2.58 6.66 -7.27
CA ALA A 208 -1.29 7.37 -7.21
C ALA A 208 -0.44 6.94 -6.00
N GLY A 209 -1.07 6.75 -4.84
CA GLY A 209 -0.42 6.22 -3.64
C GLY A 209 0.07 4.79 -3.83
N ASP A 210 -0.75 3.92 -4.42
CA ASP A 210 -0.38 2.53 -4.70
C ASP A 210 0.77 2.46 -5.70
N ALA A 211 0.76 3.31 -6.73
CA ALA A 211 1.85 3.42 -7.70
C ALA A 211 3.15 3.94 -7.07
N PHE A 212 3.05 4.90 -6.14
CA PHE A 212 4.19 5.35 -5.34
C PHE A 212 4.79 4.19 -4.54
N VAL A 213 3.95 3.41 -3.84
CA VAL A 213 4.39 2.23 -3.07
C VAL A 213 5.00 1.18 -3.99
N ALA A 214 4.42 0.93 -5.17
CA ALA A 214 4.97 -0.01 -6.14
C ALA A 214 6.37 0.39 -6.60
N GLY A 215 6.60 1.68 -6.91
CA GLY A 215 7.93 2.20 -7.28
C GLY A 215 8.93 2.11 -6.12
N LEU A 216 8.50 2.43 -4.90
CA LEU A 216 9.29 2.30 -3.67
C LEU A 216 9.74 0.84 -3.46
N LEU A 217 8.80 -0.10 -3.44
CA LEU A 217 9.08 -1.50 -3.17
C LEU A 217 9.87 -2.17 -4.30
N ALA A 218 9.62 -1.80 -5.56
CA ALA A 218 10.44 -2.27 -6.67
C ALA A 218 11.92 -1.86 -6.51
N SER A 219 12.17 -0.61 -6.09
CA SER A 219 13.55 -0.16 -5.81
C SER A 219 14.17 -0.88 -4.63
N LEU A 220 13.46 -0.98 -3.50
CA LEU A 220 13.97 -1.59 -2.27
C LEU A 220 14.17 -3.10 -2.39
N ALA A 221 13.31 -3.79 -3.15
CA ALA A 221 13.48 -5.22 -3.42
C ALA A 221 14.71 -5.48 -4.31
N ALA A 222 14.99 -4.59 -5.28
CA ALA A 222 16.13 -4.74 -6.18
C ALA A 222 17.48 -4.32 -5.53
N ASN A 223 17.47 -3.26 -4.73
CA ASN A 223 18.69 -2.60 -4.26
C ASN A 223 18.92 -2.72 -2.74
N GLY A 224 17.94 -3.24 -1.99
CA GLY A 224 17.95 -3.23 -0.53
C GLY A 224 17.62 -1.87 0.08
N MET A 225 17.68 -1.80 1.41
CA MET A 225 17.59 -0.53 2.14
C MET A 225 18.89 0.25 1.98
N PRO A 226 18.84 1.58 1.76
CA PRO A 226 20.06 2.39 1.70
C PRO A 226 20.73 2.51 3.08
N THR A 227 22.00 2.93 3.08
CA THR A 227 22.79 3.10 4.31
C THR A 227 22.54 4.40 5.04
N ASP A 228 22.02 5.42 4.36
CA ASP A 228 21.72 6.75 4.90
C ASP A 228 20.53 7.39 4.15
N ILE A 229 20.09 8.57 4.61
CA ILE A 229 18.94 9.27 4.02
C ILE A 229 19.19 9.75 2.59
N ALA A 230 20.45 10.06 2.24
CA ALA A 230 20.79 10.52 0.89
C ALA A 230 20.63 9.38 -0.12
N GLY A 231 20.94 8.14 0.29
CA GLY A 231 20.71 6.94 -0.50
C GLY A 231 19.24 6.64 -0.81
N LEU A 232 18.27 7.31 -0.17
CA LEU A 232 16.85 7.19 -0.53
C LEU A 232 16.49 7.94 -1.81
N GLU A 233 17.29 8.92 -2.25
CA GLU A 233 16.92 9.79 -3.37
C GLU A 233 16.57 9.03 -4.66
N PRO A 234 17.32 8.01 -5.11
CA PRO A 234 16.94 7.24 -6.31
C PRO A 234 15.62 6.47 -6.12
N THR A 235 15.43 5.88 -4.94
CA THR A 235 14.22 5.13 -4.57
C THR A 235 13.00 6.04 -4.53
N LEU A 236 13.09 7.20 -3.90
CA LEU A 236 11.99 8.16 -3.81
C LEU A 236 11.74 8.87 -5.14
N THR A 237 12.78 9.09 -5.95
CA THR A 237 12.60 9.57 -7.33
C THR A 237 11.77 8.59 -8.14
N LEU A 238 12.06 7.29 -8.05
CA LEU A 238 11.27 6.25 -8.72
C LEU A 238 9.83 6.21 -8.19
N ALA A 239 9.65 6.17 -6.86
CA ALA A 239 8.33 6.15 -6.22
C ALA A 239 7.48 7.35 -6.64
N GLN A 240 8.02 8.58 -6.55
CA GLN A 240 7.32 9.79 -6.98
C GLN A 240 7.01 9.79 -8.48
N THR A 241 7.92 9.29 -9.31
CA THR A 241 7.70 9.17 -10.76
C THR A 241 6.54 8.22 -11.07
N CYS A 242 6.48 7.06 -10.42
CA CYS A 242 5.37 6.12 -10.56
C CYS A 242 4.04 6.75 -10.09
N GLY A 243 4.04 7.38 -8.92
CA GLY A 243 2.86 8.07 -8.39
C GLY A 243 2.35 9.17 -9.33
N ALA A 244 3.26 10.00 -9.85
CA ALA A 244 2.92 11.06 -10.80
C ALA A 244 2.34 10.52 -12.11
N LEU A 245 2.98 9.49 -12.71
CA LEU A 245 2.54 8.93 -13.98
C LEU A 245 1.19 8.22 -13.88
N ALA A 246 0.94 7.53 -12.78
CA ALA A 246 -0.36 6.89 -12.53
C ALA A 246 -1.51 7.89 -12.59
N THR A 247 -1.26 9.18 -12.34
CA THR A 247 -2.30 10.20 -12.41
C THR A 247 -2.74 10.60 -13.81
N THR A 248 -2.01 10.18 -14.85
CA THR A 248 -2.17 10.70 -16.23
C THR A 248 -3.31 10.04 -17.02
N ALA A 249 -3.97 9.03 -16.48
CA ALA A 249 -5.15 8.39 -17.08
C ALA A 249 -6.15 7.95 -16.01
N LYS A 250 -7.41 7.74 -16.40
CA LYS A 250 -8.44 7.23 -15.50
C LYS A 250 -8.20 5.77 -15.11
N GLY A 251 -8.40 5.46 -13.82
CA GLY A 251 -8.30 4.13 -13.25
C GLY A 251 -6.91 3.80 -12.70
N ALA A 252 -6.89 3.08 -11.56
CA ALA A 252 -5.69 2.86 -10.75
C ALA A 252 -4.53 2.15 -11.47
N MET A 253 -4.83 1.24 -12.41
CA MET A 253 -3.81 0.45 -13.10
C MET A 253 -3.47 0.96 -14.51
N THR A 254 -4.29 1.87 -15.06
CA THR A 254 -4.26 2.22 -16.49
C THR A 254 -2.96 2.90 -16.90
N ALA A 255 -2.43 3.77 -16.04
CA ALA A 255 -1.21 4.55 -16.31
C ALA A 255 -0.03 4.16 -15.41
N LEU A 256 -0.06 2.96 -14.82
CA LEU A 256 1.12 2.43 -14.15
C LEU A 256 2.26 2.31 -15.17
N PRO A 257 3.42 2.96 -14.92
CA PRO A 257 4.46 3.06 -15.93
C PRO A 257 5.22 1.74 -16.09
N TYR A 258 5.58 1.40 -17.33
CA TYR A 258 6.61 0.40 -17.58
C TYR A 258 8.00 1.04 -17.42
N GLN A 259 9.05 0.22 -17.30
CA GLN A 259 10.43 0.71 -17.17
C GLN A 259 10.84 1.68 -18.29
N ARG A 260 10.34 1.47 -19.51
CA ARG A 260 10.57 2.35 -20.66
C ARG A 260 9.95 3.74 -20.52
N ASP A 261 8.92 3.88 -19.69
CA ASP A 261 8.17 5.12 -19.51
C ASP A 261 8.81 5.99 -18.42
N LEU A 262 9.55 5.40 -17.50
CA LEU A 262 10.24 6.09 -16.39
C LEU A 262 11.36 7.03 -16.84
N ASN A 263 11.96 6.79 -18.02
CA ASN A 263 13.03 7.62 -18.57
C ASN A 263 12.51 8.82 -19.37
N ARG A 264 11.19 8.92 -19.59
CA ARG A 264 10.62 10.08 -20.25
C ARG A 264 10.67 11.24 -19.27
N GLN A 265 11.25 12.36 -19.69
CA GLN A 265 11.12 13.60 -18.93
C GLN A 265 9.68 14.08 -19.09
N PHE A 266 8.96 14.18 -17.98
CA PHE A 266 7.68 14.88 -17.85
C PHE A 266 7.93 16.15 -17.04
#